data_AF-A0A5S9F1P3-F1
#
_entry.id   AF-A0A5S9F1P3-F1
#
_cell.length_a   1.000
_cell.length_b   1.000
_cell.length_c   1.000
_cell.angle_alpha   90.00
_cell.angle_beta   90.00
_cell.angle_gamma   90.00
#
_symmetry.space_group_name_H-M   'P 1'
#
loop_
_entity.id
_entity.type
_entity.pdbx_description
1 polymer ?
#
loop_
_entity_poly.entity_id
_entity_poly.type
_entity_poly.pdbx_seq_one_letter_code
_entity_poly.pdbx_strand_id
1 'polypeptide(L)'
;MSDSSAKWKWEIFIKLVTALGFLGTIGYGYYEYRLHEETREKERKFQQEQSFQHRQFELYKTFWEKRFEVYVDTCNSAATVANFMAKLSTSGDMQSLLANKPKSGFWKLYYGSLSIVEDKHVEVALFDFGQTLRKCENRIKNSQPPTVEHADLLKKQSLELGLACRASIREYWKTLEDVDRVKLSEFDKK
;
A
#
# COMPACT_ATOMS: atom_id res chain seq x y z
N MET A 1 50.73 -6.73 -76.54
CA MET A 1 49.92 -5.53 -76.21
C MET A 1 48.43 -5.81 -75.97
N SER A 2 47.97 -7.07 -75.89
CA SER A 2 46.55 -7.40 -75.63
C SER A 2 46.14 -7.44 -74.14
N ASP A 3 47.08 -7.33 -73.22
CA ASP A 3 46.87 -7.68 -71.81
C ASP A 3 46.38 -6.52 -70.91
N SER A 4 46.59 -5.25 -71.30
CA SER A 4 46.20 -4.11 -70.44
C SER A 4 44.69 -3.82 -70.43
N SER A 5 43.98 -4.10 -71.52
CA SER A 5 42.53 -3.88 -71.60
C SER A 5 41.74 -4.85 -70.73
N ALA A 6 42.26 -6.08 -70.55
CA ALA A 6 41.68 -7.09 -69.68
C ALA A 6 41.81 -6.70 -68.20
N LYS A 7 42.98 -6.18 -67.80
CA LYS A 7 43.22 -5.70 -66.42
C LYS A 7 42.30 -4.54 -66.04
N TRP A 8 42.13 -3.57 -66.93
CA TRP A 8 41.25 -2.42 -66.67
C TRP A 8 39.77 -2.82 -66.52
N LYS A 9 39.28 -3.73 -67.38
CA LYS A 9 37.91 -4.26 -67.26
C LYS A 9 37.70 -5.06 -65.97
N TRP A 10 38.70 -5.83 -65.56
CA TRP A 10 38.67 -6.62 -64.33
C TRP A 10 38.62 -5.74 -63.07
N GLU A 11 39.39 -4.66 -63.01
CA GLU A 11 39.34 -3.72 -61.89
C GLU A 11 37.98 -3.01 -61.76
N ILE A 12 37.37 -2.63 -62.89
CA ILE A 12 36.03 -2.02 -62.89
C ILE A 12 34.99 -3.01 -62.39
N PHE A 13 35.07 -4.27 -62.83
CA PHE A 13 34.18 -5.32 -62.38
C PHE A 13 34.26 -5.52 -60.85
N ILE A 14 35.47 -5.62 -60.30
CA ILE A 14 35.68 -5.75 -58.85
C ILE A 14 35.06 -4.57 -58.10
N LYS A 15 35.30 -3.32 -58.55
CA LYS A 15 34.76 -2.12 -57.89
C LYS A 15 33.22 -2.11 -57.90
N LEU A 16 32.59 -2.55 -58.99
CA LEU A 16 31.13 -2.64 -59.08
C LEU A 16 30.55 -3.69 -58.12
N VAL A 17 31.18 -4.88 -58.04
CA VAL A 17 30.75 -5.93 -57.11
C VAL A 17 30.88 -5.46 -55.66
N THR A 18 31.97 -4.80 -55.30
CA THR A 18 32.18 -4.25 -53.96
C THR A 18 31.15 -3.16 -53.63
N ALA A 19 30.86 -2.26 -54.58
CA ALA A 19 29.85 -1.21 -54.39
C ALA A 19 28.44 -1.81 -54.19
N LEU A 20 28.08 -2.82 -54.99
CA LEU A 20 26.81 -3.54 -54.84
C LEU A 20 26.71 -4.28 -53.50
N GLY A 21 27.80 -4.93 -53.07
CA GLY A 21 27.87 -5.56 -51.75
C GLY A 21 27.64 -4.57 -50.62
N PHE A 22 28.27 -3.40 -50.69
CA PHE A 22 28.09 -2.34 -49.69
C PHE A 22 26.64 -1.82 -49.63
N LEU A 23 26.02 -1.59 -50.78
CA LEU A 23 24.61 -1.18 -50.86
C LEU A 23 23.67 -2.27 -50.31
N GLY A 24 23.97 -3.54 -50.58
CA GLY A 24 23.22 -4.68 -50.03
C GLY A 24 23.25 -4.71 -48.50
N THR A 25 24.42 -4.51 -47.89
CA THR A 25 24.58 -4.49 -46.43
C THR A 25 23.81 -3.33 -45.79
N ILE A 26 23.86 -2.13 -46.38
CA ILE A 26 23.08 -0.98 -45.89
C ILE A 26 21.57 -1.25 -45.99
N GLY A 27 21.11 -1.81 -47.12
CA GLY A 27 19.70 -2.14 -47.32
C GLY A 27 19.19 -3.18 -46.32
N TYR A 28 19.97 -4.23 -46.06
CA TYR A 28 19.65 -5.23 -45.05
C TYR A 28 19.59 -4.62 -43.64
N GLY A 29 20.58 -3.81 -43.27
CA GLY A 29 20.60 -3.13 -41.97
C GLY A 29 19.42 -2.20 -41.75
N TYR A 30 18.96 -1.47 -42.78
CA TYR A 30 17.77 -0.62 -42.68
C TYR A 30 16.48 -1.45 -42.51
N TYR A 31 16.36 -2.57 -43.23
CA TYR A 31 15.22 -3.48 -43.10
C TYR A 31 15.14 -4.10 -41.69
N GLU A 32 16.27 -4.61 -41.17
CA GLU A 32 16.37 -5.18 -39.83
C GLU A 32 16.10 -4.12 -38.74
N TYR A 33 16.60 -2.91 -38.90
CA TYR A 33 16.32 -1.79 -37.99
C TYR A 33 14.82 -1.50 -37.88
N ARG A 34 14.13 -1.41 -39.03
CA ARG A 34 12.68 -1.13 -39.08
C ARG A 34 11.87 -2.26 -38.42
N LEU A 35 12.27 -3.52 -38.63
CA LEU A 35 11.62 -4.68 -38.00
C LEU A 35 11.78 -4.66 -36.47
N HIS A 36 12.96 -4.25 -35.97
CA HIS A 36 13.22 -4.12 -34.54
C HIS A 36 12.54 -2.92 -33.89
N GLU A 37 12.26 -1.85 -34.63
CA GLU A 37 11.62 -0.65 -34.09
C GLU A 37 10.22 -0.95 -33.56
N GLU A 38 9.38 -1.67 -34.32
CA GLU A 38 8.03 -2.05 -33.87
C GLU A 38 8.06 -2.94 -32.63
N THR A 39 9.02 -3.87 -32.57
CA THR A 39 9.20 -4.76 -31.42
C THR A 39 9.62 -3.97 -30.18
N ARG A 40 10.60 -3.06 -30.33
CA ARG A 40 11.07 -2.19 -29.25
C ARG A 40 10.00 -1.24 -28.76
N GLU A 41 9.15 -0.71 -29.63
CA GLU A 41 8.03 0.14 -29.21
C GLU A 41 7.01 -0.64 -28.39
N LYS A 42 6.66 -1.87 -28.82
CA LYS A 42 5.75 -2.74 -28.06
C LYS A 42 6.35 -3.09 -26.70
N GLU A 43 7.63 -3.45 -26.66
CA GLU A 43 8.35 -3.74 -25.41
C GLU A 43 8.40 -2.51 -24.49
N ARG A 44 8.70 -1.31 -25.02
CA ARG A 44 8.70 -0.07 -24.22
C ARG A 44 7.32 0.24 -23.66
N LYS A 45 6.26 0.13 -24.46
CA LYS A 45 4.88 0.35 -24.01
C LYS A 45 4.50 -0.67 -22.93
N PHE A 46 4.85 -1.93 -23.14
CA PHE A 46 4.61 -3.00 -22.18
C PHE A 46 5.38 -2.78 -20.86
N GLN A 47 6.66 -2.42 -20.94
CA GLN A 47 7.48 -2.09 -19.76
C GLN A 47 6.97 -0.84 -19.05
N GLN A 48 6.54 0.19 -19.78
CA GLN A 48 5.95 1.39 -19.19
C GLN A 48 4.67 1.05 -18.44
N GLU A 49 3.79 0.26 -19.04
CA GLU A 49 2.55 -0.20 -18.41
C GLU A 49 2.83 -1.02 -17.14
N GLN A 50 3.74 -2.01 -17.22
CA GLN A 50 4.14 -2.78 -16.04
C GLN A 50 4.75 -1.90 -14.96
N SER A 51 5.62 -0.95 -15.32
CA SER A 51 6.23 -0.02 -14.36
C SER A 51 5.20 0.90 -13.70
N PHE A 52 4.13 1.26 -14.43
CA PHE A 52 3.05 2.09 -13.90
C PHE A 52 2.21 1.28 -12.91
N GLN A 53 1.81 0.07 -13.28
CA GLN A 53 1.08 -0.84 -12.40
C GLN A 53 1.88 -1.17 -11.13
N HIS A 54 3.19 -1.41 -11.26
CA HIS A 54 4.06 -1.68 -10.12
C HIS A 54 4.15 -0.47 -9.18
N ARG A 55 4.30 0.75 -9.72
CA ARG A 55 4.28 1.98 -8.91
C ARG A 55 2.97 2.17 -8.15
N GLN A 56 1.84 1.94 -8.81
CA GLN A 56 0.53 2.03 -8.15
C GLN A 56 0.44 1.02 -7.00
N PHE A 57 0.85 -0.22 -7.23
CA PHE A 57 0.86 -1.27 -6.21
C PHE A 57 1.72 -0.90 -4.99
N GLU A 58 2.94 -0.38 -5.20
CA GLU A 58 3.83 0.03 -4.11
C GLU A 58 3.26 1.20 -3.29
N LEU A 59 2.58 2.16 -3.94
CA LEU A 59 1.91 3.27 -3.25
C LEU A 59 0.77 2.76 -2.36
N TYR A 60 -0.06 1.87 -2.88
CA TYR A 60 -1.13 1.25 -2.09
C TYR A 60 -0.55 0.45 -0.93
N LYS A 61 0.42 -0.42 -1.18
CA LYS A 61 1.09 -1.21 -0.13
C LYS A 61 1.57 -0.35 1.02
N THR A 62 2.29 0.74 0.71
CA THR A 62 2.78 1.69 1.73
C THR A 62 1.65 2.29 2.55
N PHE A 63 0.56 2.71 1.89
CA PHE A 63 -0.61 3.25 2.57
C PHE A 63 -1.25 2.24 3.52
N TRP A 64 -1.40 0.99 3.09
CA TRP A 64 -2.02 -0.06 3.90
C TRP A 64 -1.15 -0.52 5.07
N GLU A 65 0.16 -0.58 4.90
CA GLU A 65 1.10 -0.82 5.99
C GLU A 65 0.97 0.27 7.07
N LYS A 66 0.87 1.55 6.67
CA LYS A 66 0.65 2.66 7.60
C LYS A 66 -0.71 2.62 8.28
N ARG A 67 -1.77 2.25 7.56
CA ARG A 67 -3.09 2.03 8.15
C ARG A 67 -3.06 0.91 9.19
N PHE A 68 -2.40 -0.21 8.90
CA PHE A 68 -2.25 -1.33 9.82
C PHE A 68 -1.52 -0.91 11.10
N GLU A 69 -0.39 -0.21 10.97
CA GLU A 69 0.38 0.33 12.10
C GLU A 69 -0.49 1.20 13.00
N VAL A 70 -1.22 2.17 12.42
CA VAL A 70 -2.12 3.07 13.15
C VAL A 70 -3.28 2.31 13.83
N TYR A 71 -3.82 1.27 13.19
CA TYR A 71 -4.88 0.44 13.78
C TYR A 71 -4.38 -0.33 15.01
N VAL A 72 -3.19 -0.92 14.93
CA VAL A 72 -2.56 -1.63 16.05
C VAL A 72 -2.32 -0.68 17.23
N ASP A 73 -1.73 0.50 16.97
CA ASP A 73 -1.48 1.52 18.00
C ASP A 73 -2.76 2.00 18.67
N THR A 74 -3.82 2.16 17.88
CA THR A 74 -5.14 2.55 18.37
C THR A 74 -5.73 1.48 19.27
N CYS A 75 -5.71 0.21 18.85
CA CYS A 75 -6.21 -0.91 19.65
C CYS A 75 -5.45 -1.04 20.97
N ASN A 76 -4.12 -0.92 20.93
CA ASN A 76 -3.26 -0.96 22.13
C ASN A 76 -3.57 0.20 23.07
N SER A 77 -3.75 1.42 22.52
CA SER A 77 -4.10 2.60 23.30
C SER A 77 -5.49 2.45 23.95
N ALA A 78 -6.48 1.98 23.20
CA ALA A 78 -7.84 1.75 23.68
C ALA A 78 -7.87 0.68 24.79
N ALA A 79 -7.19 -0.45 24.60
CA ALA A 79 -7.08 -1.51 25.60
C ALA A 79 -6.38 -1.03 26.88
N THR A 80 -5.29 -0.26 26.74
CA THR A 80 -4.57 0.32 27.88
C THR A 80 -5.48 1.24 28.70
N VAL A 81 -6.23 2.12 28.03
CA VAL A 81 -7.17 3.03 28.70
C VAL A 81 -8.33 2.26 29.34
N ALA A 82 -8.92 1.28 28.65
CA ALA A 82 -10.01 0.46 29.18
C ALA A 82 -9.59 -0.31 30.44
N ASN A 83 -8.41 -0.93 30.42
CA ASN A 83 -7.86 -1.64 31.58
C ASN A 83 -7.57 -0.71 32.76
N PHE A 84 -7.04 0.49 32.48
CA PHE A 84 -6.83 1.51 33.49
C PHE A 84 -8.15 1.97 34.14
N MET A 85 -9.18 2.24 33.32
CA MET A 85 -10.50 2.64 33.82
C MET A 85 -11.16 1.54 34.65
N ALA A 86 -10.99 0.27 34.27
CA ALA A 86 -11.46 -0.85 35.07
C ALA A 86 -10.75 -0.95 36.42
N LYS A 87 -9.43 -0.79 36.45
CA LYS A 87 -8.67 -0.76 37.71
C LYS A 87 -9.12 0.38 38.62
N LEU A 88 -9.39 1.56 38.06
CA LEU A 88 -9.96 2.69 38.80
C LEU A 88 -11.34 2.40 39.36
N SER A 89 -12.20 1.68 38.62
CA SER A 89 -13.56 1.37 39.07
C SER A 89 -13.61 0.41 40.26
N THR A 90 -12.59 -0.44 40.42
CA THR A 90 -12.50 -1.43 41.50
C THR A 90 -11.60 -1.01 42.66
N SER A 91 -10.69 -0.05 42.44
CA SER A 91 -9.72 0.39 43.45
C SER A 91 -10.31 1.46 44.36
N GLY A 92 -10.09 1.33 45.67
CA GLY A 92 -10.41 2.38 46.65
C GLY A 92 -9.41 3.55 46.66
N ASP A 93 -8.25 3.40 46.00
CA ASP A 93 -7.19 4.41 45.97
C ASP A 93 -7.10 5.07 44.58
N MET A 94 -7.94 6.09 44.39
CA MET A 94 -8.04 6.84 43.13
C MET A 94 -6.83 7.76 42.92
N GLN A 95 -6.28 8.35 43.99
CA GLN A 95 -5.21 9.35 43.88
C GLN A 95 -3.90 8.73 43.37
N SER A 96 -3.49 7.58 43.91
CA SER A 96 -2.26 6.93 43.47
C SER A 96 -2.35 6.42 42.02
N LEU A 97 -3.54 6.01 41.59
CA LEU A 97 -3.78 5.57 40.21
C LEU A 97 -3.80 6.74 39.23
N LEU A 98 -4.37 7.88 39.59
CA LEU A 98 -4.38 9.07 38.74
C LEU A 98 -2.98 9.67 38.55
N ALA A 99 -2.11 9.58 39.56
CA ALA A 99 -0.71 9.96 39.43
C ALA A 99 0.02 9.17 38.34
N ASN A 100 -0.41 7.92 38.11
CA ASN A 100 0.11 7.01 37.09
C ASN A 100 -0.81 6.90 35.87
N LYS A 101 -1.68 7.91 35.60
CA LYS A 101 -2.59 7.88 34.46
C LYS A 101 -1.78 7.69 33.17
N PRO A 102 -2.07 6.65 32.36
CA PRO A 102 -1.47 6.54 31.03
C PRO A 102 -1.81 7.82 30.25
N LYS A 103 -0.80 8.50 29.69
CA LYS A 103 -1.04 9.58 28.74
C LYS A 103 -1.82 8.96 27.58
N SER A 104 -3.11 9.27 27.45
CA SER A 104 -4.00 8.55 26.56
C SER A 104 -3.64 8.85 25.10
N GLY A 105 -2.77 8.03 24.52
CA GLY A 105 -2.44 8.06 23.09
C GLY A 105 -3.68 7.95 22.22
N PHE A 106 -4.77 7.37 22.77
CA PHE A 106 -6.08 7.27 22.13
C PHE A 106 -6.56 8.59 21.52
N TRP A 107 -6.66 9.69 22.29
CA TRP A 107 -7.19 10.94 21.75
C TRP A 107 -6.28 11.57 20.69
N LYS A 108 -4.95 11.38 20.82
CA LYS A 108 -3.98 11.82 19.80
C LYS A 108 -4.20 11.09 18.48
N LEU A 109 -4.44 9.77 18.54
CA LEU A 109 -4.72 8.96 17.35
C LEU A 109 -6.09 9.29 16.77
N TYR A 110 -7.12 9.40 17.63
CA TYR A 110 -8.51 9.71 17.28
C TYR A 110 -8.65 11.01 16.47
N TYR A 111 -8.06 12.12 16.95
CA TYR A 111 -8.09 13.39 16.21
C TYR A 111 -6.92 13.55 15.21
N GLY A 112 -6.06 12.54 15.10
CA GLY A 112 -4.82 12.61 14.34
C GLY A 112 -4.81 11.60 13.20
N SER A 113 -3.82 10.71 13.20
CA SER A 113 -3.55 9.79 12.09
C SER A 113 -4.72 8.88 11.74
N LEU A 114 -5.58 8.53 12.69
CA LEU A 114 -6.67 7.60 12.47
C LEU A 114 -7.80 8.21 11.60
N SER A 115 -8.05 9.51 11.74
CA SER A 115 -9.03 10.26 10.93
C SER A 115 -8.73 10.26 9.42
N ILE A 116 -7.50 9.92 9.03
CA ILE A 116 -7.07 9.88 7.62
C ILE A 116 -7.33 8.49 7.02
N VAL A 117 -7.29 7.44 7.83
CA VAL A 117 -7.16 6.04 7.36
C VAL A 117 -8.31 5.13 7.84
N GLU A 118 -9.35 5.69 8.45
CA GLU A 118 -10.44 4.89 9.03
C GLU A 118 -11.46 4.41 8.00
N ASP A 119 -11.97 3.21 8.24
CA ASP A 119 -13.18 2.71 7.59
C ASP A 119 -14.41 3.22 8.35
N LYS A 120 -15.56 3.32 7.68
CA LYS A 120 -16.82 3.72 8.32
C LYS A 120 -17.17 2.86 9.54
N HIS A 121 -16.90 1.56 9.51
CA HIS A 121 -17.14 0.68 10.66
C HIS A 121 -16.17 0.93 11.81
N VAL A 122 -14.93 1.29 11.50
CA VAL A 122 -13.91 1.66 12.49
C VAL A 122 -14.25 3.00 13.13
N GLU A 123 -14.69 3.97 12.33
CA GLU A 123 -15.16 5.29 12.80
C GLU A 123 -16.29 5.16 13.82
N VAL A 124 -17.32 4.35 13.53
CA VAL A 124 -18.44 4.11 14.45
C VAL A 124 -17.94 3.51 15.78
N ALA A 125 -17.11 2.46 15.71
CA ALA A 125 -16.57 1.82 16.92
C ALA A 125 -15.68 2.77 17.74
N LEU A 126 -14.90 3.63 17.09
CA LEU A 126 -14.09 4.65 17.73
C LEU A 126 -14.94 5.71 18.42
N PHE A 127 -15.97 6.18 17.74
CA PHE A 127 -16.89 7.18 18.28
C PHE A 127 -17.60 6.66 19.52
N ASP A 128 -18.10 5.43 19.48
CA ASP A 128 -18.78 4.77 20.59
C ASP A 128 -17.85 4.59 21.80
N PHE A 129 -16.61 4.10 21.55
CA PHE A 129 -15.59 4.01 22.59
C PHE A 129 -15.23 5.38 23.18
N GLY A 130 -15.02 6.38 22.32
CA GLY A 130 -14.68 7.75 22.69
C GLY A 130 -15.77 8.41 23.54
N GLN A 131 -17.04 8.20 23.22
CA GLN A 131 -18.16 8.69 24.02
C GLN A 131 -18.15 8.11 25.42
N THR A 132 -18.03 6.79 25.56
CA THR A 132 -17.97 6.13 26.87
C THR A 132 -16.74 6.61 27.66
N LEU A 133 -15.61 6.77 26.98
CA LEU A 133 -14.38 7.27 27.61
C LEU A 133 -14.58 8.69 28.17
N ARG A 134 -15.20 9.60 27.42
CA ARG A 134 -15.50 10.96 27.90
C ARG A 134 -16.40 10.94 29.14
N LYS A 135 -17.40 10.05 29.18
CA LYS A 135 -18.26 9.89 30.37
C LYS A 135 -17.43 9.49 31.60
N CYS A 136 -16.52 8.52 31.45
CA CYS A 136 -15.59 8.13 32.51
C CYS A 136 -14.68 9.28 32.94
N GLU A 137 -14.07 10.00 31.98
CA GLU A 137 -13.18 11.12 32.28
C GLU A 137 -13.89 12.28 32.98
N ASN A 138 -15.14 12.57 32.62
CA ASN A 138 -15.93 13.61 33.28
C ASN A 138 -16.26 13.25 34.73
N ARG A 139 -16.50 11.97 35.03
CA ARG A 139 -16.70 11.53 36.42
C ARG A 139 -15.44 11.69 37.25
N ILE A 140 -14.28 11.31 36.69
CA ILE A 140 -12.98 11.50 37.34
C ILE A 140 -12.73 12.99 37.63
N LYS A 141 -13.05 13.89 36.69
CA LYS A 141 -12.95 15.34 36.89
C LYS A 141 -13.84 15.85 38.04
N ASN A 142 -14.98 15.20 38.26
CA ASN A 142 -15.90 15.49 39.37
C ASN A 142 -15.53 14.71 40.65
N SER A 143 -14.29 14.20 40.75
CA SER A 143 -13.80 13.40 41.88
C SER A 143 -14.62 12.13 42.16
N GLN A 144 -15.29 11.58 41.15
CA GLN A 144 -16.05 10.34 41.24
C GLN A 144 -15.35 9.23 40.46
N PRO A 145 -15.22 8.02 41.02
CA PRO A 145 -14.67 6.89 40.29
C PRO A 145 -15.61 6.48 39.13
N PRO A 146 -15.09 5.95 38.01
CA PRO A 146 -15.90 5.28 37.01
C PRO A 146 -16.71 4.15 37.64
N THR A 147 -17.95 3.90 37.19
CA THR A 147 -18.69 2.72 37.64
C THR A 147 -18.16 1.49 36.91
N VAL A 148 -18.28 0.33 37.56
CA VAL A 148 -17.94 -0.96 36.99
C VAL A 148 -18.60 -1.17 35.62
N GLU A 149 -19.87 -0.78 35.48
CA GLU A 149 -20.61 -0.85 34.21
C GLU A 149 -19.94 -0.06 33.08
N HIS A 150 -19.51 1.18 33.33
CA HIS A 150 -18.83 1.98 32.30
C HIS A 150 -17.46 1.39 31.94
N ALA A 151 -16.75 0.81 32.92
CA ALA A 151 -15.47 0.18 32.68
C ALA A 151 -15.60 -1.12 31.87
N ASP A 152 -16.60 -1.94 32.15
CA ASP A 152 -16.88 -3.15 31.38
C ASP A 152 -17.36 -2.83 29.98
N LEU A 153 -18.17 -1.77 29.82
CA LEU A 153 -18.55 -1.26 28.51
C LEU A 153 -17.33 -0.80 27.70
N LEU A 154 -16.38 -0.09 28.30
CA LEU A 154 -15.12 0.31 27.63
C LEU A 154 -14.31 -0.89 27.18
N LYS A 155 -14.21 -1.95 28.00
CA LYS A 155 -13.53 -3.19 27.59
C LYS A 155 -14.21 -3.82 26.38
N LYS A 156 -15.54 -3.95 26.42
CA LYS A 156 -16.33 -4.48 25.29
C LYS A 156 -16.10 -3.66 24.02
N GLN A 157 -16.22 -2.34 24.11
CA GLN A 157 -16.02 -1.44 22.96
C GLN A 157 -14.57 -1.45 22.45
N SER A 158 -13.57 -1.62 23.33
CA SER A 158 -12.17 -1.78 22.89
C SER A 158 -11.96 -3.07 22.07
N LEU A 159 -12.67 -4.14 22.41
CA LEU A 159 -12.66 -5.39 21.65
C LEU A 159 -13.40 -5.22 20.32
N GLU A 160 -14.57 -4.58 20.33
CA GLU A 160 -15.36 -4.29 19.12
C GLU A 160 -14.56 -3.42 18.14
N LEU A 161 -13.82 -2.43 18.64
CA LEU A 161 -12.88 -1.64 17.84
C LEU A 161 -11.80 -2.51 17.18
N GLY A 162 -11.19 -3.42 17.94
CA GLY A 162 -10.22 -4.38 17.39
C GLY A 162 -10.81 -5.29 16.32
N LEU A 163 -12.06 -5.73 16.50
CA LEU A 163 -12.79 -6.51 15.51
C LEU A 163 -13.11 -5.69 14.25
N ALA A 164 -13.50 -4.43 14.38
CA ALA A 164 -13.75 -3.52 13.27
C ALA A 164 -12.46 -3.28 12.46
N CYS A 165 -11.34 -2.99 13.13
CA CYS A 165 -10.02 -2.87 12.49
C CYS A 165 -9.65 -4.14 11.72
N ARG A 166 -9.84 -5.32 12.33
CA ARG A 166 -9.57 -6.61 11.69
C ARG A 166 -10.47 -6.86 10.47
N ALA A 167 -11.75 -6.50 10.56
CA ALA A 167 -12.68 -6.65 9.45
C ALA A 167 -12.28 -5.76 8.27
N SER A 168 -11.95 -4.50 8.54
CA SER A 168 -11.46 -3.55 7.54
C SER A 168 -10.19 -4.04 6.83
N ILE A 169 -9.23 -4.59 7.59
CA ILE A 169 -8.01 -5.20 7.01
C ILE A 169 -8.35 -6.42 6.16
N ARG A 170 -9.29 -7.28 6.60
CA ARG A 170 -9.68 -8.48 5.85
C ARG A 170 -10.33 -8.16 4.51
N GLU A 171 -11.17 -7.13 4.45
CA GLU A 171 -11.82 -6.68 3.21
C GLU A 171 -10.78 -6.24 2.16
N TYR A 172 -9.72 -5.57 2.62
CA TYR A 172 -8.60 -5.22 1.75
C TYR A 172 -7.86 -6.45 1.18
N TRP A 173 -7.52 -7.43 2.03
CA TRP A 173 -6.80 -8.63 1.56
C TRP A 173 -7.59 -9.40 0.49
N LYS A 174 -8.92 -9.48 0.62
CA LYS A 174 -9.77 -10.08 -0.42
C LYS A 174 -9.66 -9.33 -1.75
N THR A 175 -9.67 -8.00 -1.69
CA THR A 175 -9.55 -7.16 -2.88
C THR A 175 -8.22 -7.39 -3.62
N LEU A 176 -7.13 -7.58 -2.87
CA LEU A 176 -5.83 -7.91 -3.46
C LEU A 176 -5.81 -9.29 -4.13
N GLU A 177 -6.34 -10.32 -3.46
CA GLU A 177 -6.41 -11.67 -4.02
C GLU A 177 -7.23 -11.70 -5.33
N ASP A 178 -8.31 -10.94 -5.40
CA ASP A 178 -9.15 -10.86 -6.59
C ASP A 178 -8.42 -10.20 -7.77
N VAL A 179 -7.63 -9.15 -7.51
CA VAL A 179 -6.79 -8.50 -8.54
C VAL A 179 -5.73 -9.46 -9.09
N ASP A 180 -5.08 -10.23 -8.23
CA ASP A 180 -4.06 -11.19 -8.67
C ASP A 180 -4.67 -12.36 -9.48
N ARG A 181 -5.87 -12.83 -9.11
CA ARG A 181 -6.60 -13.86 -9.88
C ARG A 181 -6.98 -13.37 -11.29
N VAL A 182 -7.45 -12.13 -11.42
CA VAL A 182 -7.80 -11.56 -12.72
C VAL A 182 -6.58 -11.52 -13.64
N LYS A 183 -5.42 -11.08 -13.13
CA LYS A 183 -4.16 -11.03 -13.91
C LYS A 183 -3.74 -12.41 -14.41
N LEU A 184 -3.79 -13.44 -13.56
CA LEU A 184 -3.44 -14.81 -13.95
C LEU A 184 -4.35 -15.33 -15.08
N SER A 185 -5.65 -15.04 -15.02
CA SER A 185 -6.60 -15.48 -16.05
C SER A 185 -6.45 -14.79 -17.42
N GLU A 186 -5.87 -13.58 -17.46
CA GLU A 186 -5.56 -12.88 -18.71
C GLU A 186 -4.28 -13.40 -19.36
N PHE A 187 -3.32 -13.90 -18.56
CA PHE A 187 -2.11 -14.52 -19.05
C PHE A 187 -2.38 -15.87 -19.72
N ASP A 188 -3.28 -16.70 -19.19
CA ASP A 188 -3.64 -18.00 -19.78
C ASP A 188 -4.36 -17.90 -21.14
N LYS A 189 -4.83 -16.71 -21.54
CA LYS A 189 -5.54 -16.48 -22.81
C LYS A 189 -4.64 -16.02 -23.96
N LYS A 190 -3.36 -15.79 -23.72
CA LYS A 190 -2.38 -15.37 -24.74
C LYS A 190 -1.46 -16.51 -25.11
#